data_AF-A0A518H393-F1
#
_entry.id   AF-A0A518H393-F1
#
_cell.length_a   1.000
_cell.length_b   1.000
_cell.length_c   1.000
_cell.angle_alpha   90.00
_cell.angle_beta   90.00
_cell.angle_gamma   90.00
#
_symmetry.space_group_name_H-M   'P 1'
#
loop_
_entity.id
_entity.type
_entity.pdbx_description
1 polymer ?
#
loop_
_entity_poly.entity_id
_entity_poly.type
_entity_poly.pdbx_seq_one_letter_code
_entity_poly.pdbx_strand_id
1 'polypeptide(L)'
;MSEHTNEGLQGETVQDQVADAAGDVRKVAALIWDANDNKLVRTKKYNAGKAMIASLAKRKASLRKKDGNGNVVDHFTKDDFDQFMNEVKLELRLTTPLKDPRPDVYVRYYVFIDLAREVAGDKATDLSFFVVVNKLFATMIEFDKAGLTAELRARWAVPFGEAVRGLTGENPMSQRDLEALLQAHKDMLAAEAASRQTPEALAEAEQRKQRREAAKAEAKVRESIAGGIDAALGDNLLNPAEVMQLVEKAAAARKVKLPNVGADPSRLTPDEARAFAAAMNAAKNYVAVR
;
A
#
# COMPACT_ATOMS: atom_id res chain seq x y z
N MET A 1 -47.23 12.07 -40.75
CA MET A 1 -47.06 12.68 -39.42
C MET A 1 -46.68 11.59 -38.44
N SER A 2 -45.38 11.46 -38.17
CA SER A 2 -44.85 10.72 -37.03
C SER A 2 -43.64 11.53 -36.55
N GLU A 3 -43.88 12.34 -35.54
CA GLU A 3 -42.83 13.06 -34.80
C GLU A 3 -42.07 12.02 -33.97
N HIS A 4 -40.83 11.76 -34.34
CA HIS A 4 -39.86 11.15 -33.43
C HIS A 4 -39.32 12.26 -32.53
N THR A 5 -39.90 12.38 -31.34
CA THR A 5 -39.29 13.09 -30.22
C THR A 5 -38.02 12.34 -29.81
N ASN A 6 -36.89 12.86 -30.27
CA ASN A 6 -35.57 12.54 -29.78
C ASN A 6 -35.44 13.20 -28.40
N GLU A 7 -35.90 12.52 -27.35
CA GLU A 7 -35.70 12.96 -25.97
C GLU A 7 -34.21 12.98 -25.67
N GLY A 8 -33.68 14.20 -25.62
CA GLY A 8 -32.28 14.47 -25.41
C GLY A 8 -31.83 13.94 -24.06
N LEU A 9 -30.80 13.11 -24.10
CA LEU A 9 -29.78 13.07 -23.07
C LEU A 9 -29.24 14.50 -22.89
N GLN A 10 -29.87 15.27 -22.01
CA GLN A 10 -29.35 16.54 -21.53
C GLN A 10 -28.01 16.25 -20.88
N GLY A 11 -26.95 16.63 -21.58
CA GLY A 11 -25.60 16.63 -21.04
C GLY A 11 -25.55 17.61 -19.88
N GLU A 12 -25.46 17.09 -18.66
CA GLU A 12 -24.84 17.81 -17.55
C GLU A 12 -23.55 18.45 -18.08
N THR A 13 -23.41 19.75 -17.88
CA THR A 13 -22.19 20.42 -18.35
C THR A 13 -21.01 19.87 -17.55
N VAL A 14 -19.84 19.74 -18.19
CA VAL A 14 -18.61 19.27 -17.52
C VAL A 14 -18.29 20.11 -16.27
N GLN A 15 -18.73 21.37 -16.23
CA GLN A 15 -18.60 22.24 -15.06
C GLN A 15 -19.48 21.79 -13.88
N ASP A 16 -20.71 21.34 -14.13
CA ASP A 16 -21.60 20.84 -13.09
C ASP A 16 -21.04 19.55 -12.46
N GLN A 17 -20.50 18.65 -13.28
CA GLN A 17 -19.88 17.40 -12.82
C GLN A 17 -18.61 17.62 -11.98
N VAL A 18 -17.81 18.62 -12.33
CA VAL A 18 -16.60 19.00 -11.57
C VAL A 18 -16.97 19.68 -10.24
N ALA A 19 -18.00 20.53 -10.23
CA ALA A 19 -18.48 21.18 -9.02
C ALA A 19 -19.08 20.16 -8.02
N ASP A 20 -19.81 19.17 -8.51
CA ASP A 20 -20.43 18.13 -7.67
C ASP A 20 -19.37 17.18 -7.08
N ALA A 21 -18.34 16.82 -7.86
CA ALA A 21 -17.20 16.04 -7.38
C ALA A 21 -16.40 16.77 -6.29
N ALA A 22 -16.15 18.07 -6.45
CA ALA A 22 -15.48 18.88 -5.43
C ALA A 22 -16.31 19.03 -4.16
N GLY A 23 -17.64 19.15 -4.29
CA GLY A 23 -18.57 19.16 -3.16
C GLY A 23 -18.54 17.87 -2.35
N ASP A 24 -18.53 16.72 -3.02
CA ASP A 24 -18.44 15.41 -2.38
C ASP A 24 -17.12 15.21 -1.63
N VAL A 25 -15.98 15.64 -2.20
CA VAL A 25 -14.67 15.59 -1.54
C VAL A 25 -14.66 16.40 -0.25
N ARG A 26 -15.18 17.64 -0.27
CA ARG A 26 -15.27 18.50 0.93
C ARG A 26 -16.15 17.90 2.01
N LYS A 27 -17.31 17.36 1.62
CA LYS A 27 -18.24 16.72 2.55
C LYS A 27 -17.59 15.52 3.23
N VAL A 28 -16.89 14.68 2.48
CA VAL A 28 -16.13 13.53 3.00
C VAL A 28 -15.02 13.99 3.95
N ALA A 29 -14.24 15.01 3.57
CA ALA A 29 -13.17 15.55 4.40
C ALA A 29 -13.71 16.06 5.76
N ALA A 30 -14.84 16.78 5.74
CA ALA A 30 -15.49 17.25 6.97
C ALA A 30 -15.93 16.11 7.89
N LEU A 31 -16.45 15.00 7.34
CA LEU A 31 -16.82 13.81 8.11
C LEU A 31 -15.60 13.11 8.71
N ILE A 32 -14.49 13.03 7.96
CA ILE A 32 -13.23 12.46 8.47
C ILE A 32 -12.66 13.32 9.59
N TRP A 33 -12.74 14.65 9.45
CA TRP A 33 -12.34 15.58 10.50
C TRP A 33 -13.16 15.36 11.78
N ASP A 34 -14.49 15.39 11.67
CA ASP A 34 -15.39 15.16 12.81
C ASP A 34 -15.16 13.79 13.48
N ALA A 35 -14.81 12.77 12.69
CA ALA A 35 -14.46 11.44 13.19
C ALA A 35 -13.08 11.37 13.88
N ASN A 36 -12.16 12.30 13.59
CA ASN A 36 -10.83 12.39 14.21
C ASN A 36 -10.83 13.26 15.47
N ASP A 37 -11.59 14.36 15.45
CA ASP A 37 -11.76 15.24 16.59
C ASP A 37 -12.42 14.49 17.77
N ASN A 38 -13.32 13.54 17.44
CA ASN A 38 -14.01 12.71 18.42
C ASN A 38 -13.49 11.27 18.44
N LYS A 39 -12.36 11.05 19.13
CA LYS A 39 -11.59 9.79 19.15
C LYS A 39 -12.40 8.52 19.49
N LEU A 40 -13.56 8.65 20.14
CA LEU A 40 -14.35 7.53 20.67
C LEU A 40 -15.58 7.14 19.82
N VAL A 41 -15.95 7.90 18.78
CA VAL A 41 -17.21 7.61 18.07
C VAL A 41 -16.98 6.70 16.86
N ARG A 42 -16.99 5.39 17.10
CA ARG A 42 -16.87 4.34 16.06
C ARG A 42 -17.87 4.55 14.91
N THR A 43 -19.08 5.00 15.24
CA THR A 43 -20.14 5.36 14.29
C THR A 43 -19.74 6.48 13.34
N LYS A 44 -19.01 7.50 13.80
CA LYS A 44 -18.52 8.59 12.93
C LYS A 44 -17.50 8.07 11.92
N LYS A 45 -16.59 7.20 12.36
CA LYS A 45 -15.59 6.56 11.47
C LYS A 45 -16.26 5.66 10.43
N TYR A 46 -17.27 4.90 10.84
CA TYR A 46 -18.10 4.11 9.93
C TYR A 46 -18.82 4.99 8.90
N ASN A 47 -19.48 6.07 9.34
CA ASN A 47 -20.20 6.99 8.47
C ASN A 47 -19.30 7.72 7.49
N ALA A 48 -18.09 8.11 7.91
CA ALA A 48 -17.08 8.68 7.02
C ALA A 48 -16.71 7.68 5.90
N GLY A 49 -16.44 6.42 6.25
CA GLY A 49 -16.17 5.38 5.26
C GLY A 49 -17.36 5.09 4.33
N LYS A 50 -18.58 5.09 4.87
CA LYS A 50 -19.82 4.95 4.08
C LYS A 50 -19.97 6.07 3.06
N ALA A 51 -19.73 7.31 3.47
CA ALA A 51 -19.80 8.47 2.57
C ALA A 51 -18.73 8.38 1.48
N MET A 52 -17.52 7.92 1.82
CA MET A 52 -16.45 7.69 0.83
C MET A 52 -16.84 6.67 -0.23
N ILE A 53 -17.37 5.50 0.17
CA ILE A 53 -17.84 4.49 -0.78
C ILE A 53 -18.98 5.02 -1.65
N ALA A 54 -19.91 5.79 -1.08
CA ALA A 54 -20.99 6.40 -1.84
C ALA A 54 -20.47 7.38 -2.91
N SER A 55 -19.51 8.25 -2.57
CA SER A 55 -18.90 9.18 -3.54
C SER A 55 -18.08 8.45 -4.61
N LEU A 56 -17.34 7.41 -4.24
CA LEU A 56 -16.64 6.56 -5.21
C LEU A 56 -17.61 5.84 -6.16
N ALA A 57 -18.74 5.35 -5.64
CA ALA A 57 -19.76 4.69 -6.46
C ALA A 57 -20.42 5.65 -7.46
N LYS A 58 -20.68 6.91 -7.05
CA LYS A 58 -21.13 7.96 -7.97
C LYS A 58 -20.11 8.23 -9.08
N ARG A 59 -18.82 8.37 -8.72
CA ARG A 59 -17.74 8.60 -9.70
C ARG A 59 -17.56 7.41 -10.64
N LYS A 60 -17.68 6.19 -10.12
CA LYS A 60 -17.70 4.98 -10.94
C LYS A 60 -18.86 4.99 -11.93
N ALA A 61 -20.06 5.37 -11.48
CA ALA A 61 -21.23 5.48 -12.35
C ALA A 61 -21.05 6.53 -13.47
N SER A 62 -20.43 7.68 -13.19
CA SER A 62 -20.20 8.73 -14.21
C SER A 62 -19.16 8.35 -15.26
N LEU A 63 -18.27 7.40 -14.96
CA LEU A 63 -17.28 6.87 -15.91
C LEU A 63 -17.81 5.71 -16.76
N ARG A 64 -19.04 5.23 -16.54
CA ARG A 64 -19.64 4.20 -17.38
C ARG A 64 -20.01 4.78 -18.74
N LYS A 65 -19.54 4.14 -19.81
CA LYS A 65 -19.83 4.56 -21.19
C LYS A 65 -20.33 3.36 -22.00
N LYS A 66 -21.12 3.62 -23.05
CA LYS A 66 -21.46 2.59 -24.02
C LYS A 66 -20.27 2.36 -24.95
N ASP A 67 -19.91 1.10 -25.18
CA ASP A 67 -18.95 0.74 -26.23
C ASP A 67 -19.57 0.91 -27.63
N GLY A 68 -18.78 0.67 -28.68
CA GLY A 68 -19.25 0.73 -30.07
C GLY A 68 -20.36 -0.27 -30.42
N ASN A 69 -20.65 -1.24 -29.53
CA ASN A 69 -21.72 -2.22 -29.67
C ASN A 69 -22.95 -1.89 -28.81
N GLY A 70 -22.94 -0.75 -28.10
CA GLY A 70 -24.03 -0.31 -27.23
C GLY A 70 -24.03 -0.91 -25.83
N ASN A 71 -23.04 -1.74 -25.47
CA ASN A 71 -22.91 -2.32 -24.13
C ASN A 71 -22.33 -1.31 -23.15
N VAL A 72 -22.86 -1.26 -21.92
CA VAL A 72 -22.29 -0.40 -20.87
C VAL A 72 -21.01 -1.05 -20.34
N VAL A 73 -19.89 -0.34 -20.48
CA VAL A 73 -18.57 -0.74 -19.98
C VAL A 73 -18.15 0.18 -18.86
N ASP A 74 -17.59 -0.41 -17.80
CA ASP A 74 -17.04 0.31 -16.66
C ASP A 74 -15.58 0.69 -16.95
N HIS A 75 -15.29 2.00 -16.88
CA HIS A 75 -13.93 2.52 -17.07
C HIS A 75 -13.27 2.94 -15.76
N PHE A 76 -13.93 2.71 -14.61
CA PHE A 76 -13.36 3.03 -13.32
C PHE A 76 -12.20 2.08 -13.00
N THR A 77 -11.04 2.64 -12.73
CA THR A 77 -9.80 1.91 -12.47
C THR A 77 -9.34 2.04 -11.02
N LYS A 78 -8.30 1.30 -10.68
CA LYS A 78 -7.59 1.47 -9.41
C LYS A 78 -6.99 2.88 -9.26
N ASP A 79 -6.57 3.49 -10.36
CA ASP A 79 -5.95 4.82 -10.33
C ASP A 79 -7.00 5.90 -10.02
N ASP A 80 -8.24 5.73 -10.48
CA ASP A 80 -9.36 6.62 -10.12
C ASP A 80 -9.66 6.58 -8.62
N PHE A 81 -9.60 5.39 -8.01
CA PHE A 81 -9.70 5.24 -6.56
C PHE A 81 -8.56 5.99 -5.85
N ASP A 82 -7.31 5.77 -6.28
CA ASP A 82 -6.13 6.38 -5.65
C ASP A 82 -6.10 7.91 -5.85
N GLN A 83 -6.59 8.40 -6.99
CA GLN A 83 -6.80 9.83 -7.24
C GLN A 83 -7.81 10.42 -6.26
N PHE A 84 -8.98 9.79 -6.08
CA PHE A 84 -9.97 10.27 -5.11
C PHE A 84 -9.42 10.30 -3.68
N MET A 85 -8.64 9.29 -3.27
CA MET A 85 -7.97 9.30 -1.96
C MET A 85 -7.01 10.50 -1.82
N ASN A 86 -6.28 10.83 -2.88
CA ASN A 86 -5.37 11.97 -2.88
C ASN A 86 -6.12 13.31 -2.83
N GLU A 87 -7.24 13.45 -3.54
CA GLU A 87 -8.11 14.64 -3.49
C GLU A 87 -8.63 14.88 -2.06
N VAL A 88 -9.16 13.84 -1.40
CA VAL A 88 -9.59 13.92 0.01
C VAL A 88 -8.43 14.23 0.94
N LYS A 89 -7.25 13.63 0.70
CA LYS A 89 -6.05 13.88 1.50
C LYS A 89 -5.60 15.34 1.41
N LEU A 90 -5.63 15.93 0.20
CA LEU A 90 -5.30 17.32 -0.03
C LEU A 90 -6.29 18.23 0.70
N GLU A 91 -7.59 17.98 0.55
CA GLU A 91 -8.63 18.77 1.23
C GLU A 91 -8.45 18.72 2.76
N LEU A 92 -8.20 17.53 3.32
CA LEU A 92 -7.93 17.38 4.76
C LEU A 92 -6.70 18.17 5.21
N ARG A 93 -5.62 18.20 4.42
CA ARG A 93 -4.42 18.98 4.76
C ARG A 93 -4.65 20.49 4.74
N LEU A 94 -5.55 20.95 3.87
CA LEU A 94 -5.91 22.37 3.77
C LEU A 94 -6.83 22.81 4.91
N THR A 95 -7.67 21.89 5.40
CA THR A 95 -8.74 22.22 6.35
C THR A 95 -8.45 21.77 7.79
N THR A 96 -7.44 20.91 8.00
CA THR A 96 -7.17 20.30 9.31
C THR A 96 -5.66 20.17 9.60
N PRO A 97 -5.22 20.28 10.87
CA PRO A 97 -3.82 20.12 11.27
C PRO A 97 -3.40 18.64 11.37
N LEU A 98 -3.75 17.81 10.38
CA LEU A 98 -3.37 16.40 10.33
C LEU A 98 -2.03 16.21 9.60
N LYS A 99 -1.03 15.66 10.30
CA LYS A 99 0.33 15.43 9.75
C LYS A 99 0.34 14.44 8.57
N ASP A 100 -0.45 13.37 8.66
CA ASP A 100 -0.57 12.37 7.60
C ASP A 100 -1.99 11.77 7.55
N PRO A 101 -2.94 12.43 6.87
CA PRO A 101 -4.29 11.90 6.71
C PRO A 101 -4.25 10.63 5.85
N ARG A 102 -4.93 9.58 6.34
CA ARG A 102 -5.09 8.28 5.68
C ARG A 102 -6.57 8.03 5.37
N PRO A 103 -7.15 8.68 4.35
CA PRO A 103 -8.59 8.54 4.07
C PRO A 103 -8.96 7.09 3.70
N ASP A 104 -8.04 6.34 3.09
CA ASP A 104 -8.25 4.94 2.70
C ASP A 104 -8.59 4.03 3.88
N VAL A 105 -8.13 4.33 5.10
CA VAL A 105 -8.43 3.49 6.27
C VAL A 105 -9.91 3.52 6.68
N TYR A 106 -10.64 4.59 6.35
CA TYR A 106 -12.07 4.69 6.61
C TYR A 106 -12.88 3.80 5.66
N VAL A 107 -12.46 3.71 4.39
CA VAL A 107 -13.01 2.77 3.42
C VAL A 107 -12.83 1.34 3.91
N ARG A 108 -11.59 0.98 4.28
CA ARG A 108 -11.28 -0.36 4.80
C ARG A 108 -12.12 -0.71 6.03
N TYR A 109 -12.26 0.24 6.95
CA TYR A 109 -13.08 0.05 8.14
C TYR A 109 -14.55 -0.18 7.79
N TYR A 110 -15.16 0.70 6.99
CA TYR A 110 -16.56 0.56 6.56
C TYR A 110 -16.83 -0.79 5.93
N VAL A 111 -16.02 -1.17 4.94
CA VAL A 111 -16.17 -2.43 4.21
C VAL A 111 -16.05 -3.64 5.13
N PHE A 112 -15.12 -3.60 6.10
CA PHE A 112 -15.02 -4.67 7.10
C PHE A 112 -16.27 -4.78 7.97
N ILE A 113 -16.76 -3.63 8.47
CA ILE A 113 -17.95 -3.61 9.34
C ILE A 113 -19.16 -4.16 8.59
N ASP A 114 -19.31 -3.82 7.30
CA ASP A 114 -20.41 -4.30 6.47
C ASP A 114 -20.40 -5.84 6.36
N LEU A 115 -19.24 -6.43 6.11
CA LEU A 115 -19.08 -7.90 6.13
C LEU A 115 -19.29 -8.50 7.53
N ALA A 116 -18.84 -7.81 8.59
CA ALA A 116 -18.98 -8.30 9.96
C ALA A 116 -20.43 -8.27 10.46
N ARG A 117 -21.30 -7.44 9.87
CA ARG A 117 -22.74 -7.39 10.19
C ARG A 117 -23.46 -8.70 9.86
N GLU A 118 -23.02 -9.42 8.83
CA GLU A 118 -23.54 -10.75 8.51
C GLU A 118 -23.30 -11.77 9.65
N VAL A 119 -22.34 -11.49 10.54
CA VAL A 119 -21.99 -12.37 11.66
C VAL A 119 -22.52 -11.86 13.00
N ALA A 120 -22.40 -10.55 13.27
CA ALA A 120 -22.68 -9.96 14.58
C ALA A 120 -23.84 -8.95 14.57
N GLY A 121 -24.50 -8.74 13.43
CA GLY A 121 -25.52 -7.70 13.27
C GLY A 121 -24.97 -6.32 13.60
N ASP A 122 -25.78 -5.47 14.24
CA ASP A 122 -25.42 -4.09 14.57
C ASP A 122 -24.23 -3.96 15.52
N LYS A 123 -23.98 -4.98 16.35
CA LYS A 123 -22.81 -5.04 17.26
C LYS A 123 -21.49 -5.01 16.49
N ALA A 124 -21.47 -5.32 15.19
CA ALA A 124 -20.28 -5.15 14.37
C ALA A 124 -19.72 -3.72 14.41
N THR A 125 -20.58 -2.70 14.55
CA THR A 125 -20.13 -1.30 14.65
C THR A 125 -19.34 -0.99 15.93
N ASP A 126 -19.43 -1.87 16.94
CA ASP A 126 -18.65 -1.79 18.18
C ASP A 126 -17.22 -2.32 18.03
N LEU A 127 -16.88 -2.92 16.89
CA LEU A 127 -15.50 -3.34 16.65
C LEU A 127 -14.54 -2.15 16.70
N SER A 128 -13.37 -2.38 17.30
CA SER A 128 -12.35 -1.34 17.39
C SER A 128 -11.79 -1.00 16.00
N PHE A 129 -11.89 0.27 15.61
CA PHE A 129 -11.29 0.80 14.39
C PHE A 129 -9.83 0.38 14.20
N PHE A 130 -9.03 0.46 15.26
CA PHE A 130 -7.60 0.13 15.20
C PHE A 130 -7.36 -1.38 15.03
N VAL A 131 -8.16 -2.22 15.67
CA VAL A 131 -8.06 -3.68 15.53
C VAL A 131 -8.46 -4.10 14.12
N VAL A 132 -9.57 -3.57 13.62
CA VAL A 132 -10.06 -3.84 12.26
C VAL A 132 -9.02 -3.46 11.22
N VAL A 133 -8.56 -2.20 11.21
CA VAL A 133 -7.68 -1.69 10.16
C VAL A 133 -6.29 -2.33 10.21
N ASN A 134 -5.70 -2.50 11.40
CA ASN A 134 -4.31 -2.93 11.52
C ASN A 134 -4.15 -4.46 11.57
N LYS A 135 -5.15 -5.21 12.04
CA LYS A 135 -5.03 -6.66 12.26
C LYS A 135 -5.93 -7.46 11.33
N LEU A 136 -7.21 -7.12 11.28
CA LEU A 136 -8.21 -7.99 10.65
C LEU A 136 -8.30 -7.77 9.14
N PHE A 137 -8.45 -6.52 8.70
CA PHE A 137 -8.69 -6.21 7.29
C PHE A 137 -7.58 -6.75 6.38
N ALA A 138 -6.32 -6.44 6.67
CA ALA A 138 -5.18 -6.89 5.87
C ALA A 138 -5.00 -8.42 5.88
N THR A 139 -5.50 -9.10 6.90
CA THR A 139 -5.33 -10.54 7.08
C THR A 139 -6.45 -11.33 6.39
N MET A 140 -7.70 -10.88 6.56
CA MET A 140 -8.90 -11.66 6.23
C MET A 140 -9.57 -11.19 4.94
N ILE A 141 -9.41 -9.92 4.56
CA ILE A 141 -10.17 -9.32 3.46
C ILE A 141 -9.28 -9.13 2.24
N GLU A 142 -9.87 -9.31 1.07
CA GLU A 142 -9.36 -8.85 -0.21
C GLU A 142 -10.29 -7.74 -0.73
N PHE A 143 -9.73 -6.59 -1.06
CA PHE A 143 -10.48 -5.43 -1.52
C PHE A 143 -10.09 -5.07 -2.94
N ASP A 144 -11.06 -5.17 -3.84
CA ASP A 144 -10.93 -4.71 -5.21
C ASP A 144 -11.28 -3.23 -5.29
N LYS A 145 -10.25 -2.40 -5.51
CA LYS A 145 -10.40 -0.95 -5.67
C LYS A 145 -11.20 -0.57 -6.91
N ALA A 146 -11.08 -1.31 -8.02
CA ALA A 146 -11.81 -1.02 -9.24
C ALA A 146 -13.27 -1.47 -9.11
N GLY A 147 -13.48 -2.66 -8.55
CA GLY A 147 -14.80 -3.19 -8.18
C GLY A 147 -15.54 -2.37 -7.14
N LEU A 148 -14.81 -1.72 -6.22
CA LEU A 148 -15.31 -1.19 -4.95
C LEU A 148 -15.98 -2.29 -4.10
N THR A 149 -15.50 -3.51 -4.25
CA THR A 149 -16.01 -4.71 -3.59
C THR A 149 -14.95 -5.28 -2.66
N ALA A 150 -15.39 -5.97 -1.62
CA ALA A 150 -14.52 -6.78 -0.79
C ALA A 150 -15.05 -8.18 -0.67
N GLU A 151 -14.11 -9.10 -0.63
CA GLU A 151 -14.38 -10.50 -0.41
C GLU A 151 -13.57 -10.99 0.79
N LEU A 152 -14.20 -11.87 1.56
CA LEU A 152 -13.53 -12.60 2.61
C LEU A 152 -12.65 -13.65 1.94
N ARG A 153 -11.36 -13.64 2.24
CA ARG A 153 -10.43 -14.66 1.73
C ARG A 153 -10.98 -16.02 2.14
N ALA A 154 -11.18 -16.93 1.19
CA ALA A 154 -11.90 -18.19 1.42
C ALA A 154 -11.37 -18.98 2.63
N ARG A 155 -10.05 -19.06 2.81
CA ARG A 155 -9.40 -19.77 3.93
C ARG A 155 -9.53 -19.06 5.28
N TRP A 156 -10.09 -17.85 5.33
CA TRP A 156 -10.29 -17.05 6.54
C TRP A 156 -11.76 -16.95 6.96
N ALA A 157 -12.69 -17.59 6.23
CA ALA A 157 -14.12 -17.45 6.51
C ALA A 157 -14.53 -17.87 7.92
N VAL A 158 -14.05 -19.04 8.37
CA VAL A 158 -14.32 -19.55 9.72
C VAL A 158 -13.64 -18.68 10.81
N PRO A 159 -12.31 -18.43 10.76
CA PRO A 159 -11.65 -17.55 11.74
C PRO A 159 -12.21 -16.13 11.79
N PHE A 160 -12.71 -15.60 10.68
CA PHE A 160 -13.36 -14.30 10.65
C PHE A 160 -14.62 -14.31 11.50
N GLY A 161 -15.49 -15.32 11.33
CA GLY A 161 -16.69 -15.47 12.14
C GLY A 161 -16.38 -15.63 13.62
N GLU A 162 -15.35 -16.40 13.97
CA GLU A 162 -14.88 -16.57 15.34
C GLU A 162 -14.33 -15.26 15.94
N ALA A 163 -13.45 -14.56 15.21
CA ALA A 163 -12.88 -13.29 15.65
C ALA A 163 -13.96 -12.21 15.84
N VAL A 164 -14.89 -12.10 14.90
CA VAL A 164 -16.00 -11.13 14.99
C VAL A 164 -16.89 -11.45 16.19
N ARG A 165 -17.37 -12.69 16.33
CA ARG A 165 -18.20 -13.10 17.50
C ARG A 165 -17.45 -12.93 18.82
N GLY A 166 -16.18 -13.28 18.88
CA GLY A 166 -15.34 -13.13 20.06
C GLY A 166 -15.17 -11.68 20.46
N LEU A 167 -14.98 -10.76 19.51
CA LEU A 167 -14.79 -9.33 19.79
C LEU A 167 -16.08 -8.58 20.10
N THR A 168 -17.23 -9.03 19.60
CA THR A 168 -18.54 -8.39 19.82
C THR A 168 -19.44 -9.12 20.83
N GLY A 169 -18.94 -10.20 21.43
CA GLY A 169 -19.66 -11.01 22.40
C GLY A 169 -19.86 -10.30 23.75
N GLU A 170 -20.64 -10.93 24.64
CA GLU A 170 -20.89 -10.40 26.00
C GLU A 170 -19.61 -10.35 26.85
N ASN A 171 -18.69 -11.27 26.60
CA ASN A 171 -17.33 -11.27 27.15
C ASN A 171 -16.34 -11.10 25.99
N PRO A 172 -16.03 -9.85 25.58
CA PRO A 172 -15.15 -9.60 24.46
C PRO A 172 -13.78 -10.24 24.66
N MET A 173 -13.31 -10.96 23.65
CA MET A 173 -12.00 -11.57 23.67
C MET A 173 -10.91 -10.50 23.82
N SER A 174 -9.85 -10.81 24.56
CA SER A 174 -8.75 -9.87 24.72
C SER A 174 -7.96 -9.75 23.41
N GLN A 175 -7.17 -8.67 23.28
CA GLN A 175 -6.27 -8.53 22.14
C GLN A 175 -5.26 -9.68 22.07
N ARG A 176 -4.82 -10.21 23.21
CA ARG A 176 -3.91 -11.36 23.28
C ARG A 176 -4.55 -12.62 22.71
N ASP A 177 -5.81 -12.87 23.04
CA ASP A 177 -6.55 -14.05 22.55
C ASP A 177 -6.82 -13.93 21.05
N LEU A 178 -7.15 -12.72 20.58
CA LEU A 178 -7.27 -12.46 19.15
C LEU A 178 -5.96 -12.73 18.41
N GLU A 179 -4.84 -12.24 18.93
CA GLU A 179 -3.51 -12.48 18.33
C GLU A 179 -3.16 -13.97 18.30
N ALA A 180 -3.47 -14.70 19.38
CA ALA A 180 -3.29 -16.14 19.43
C ALA A 180 -4.15 -16.87 18.37
N LEU A 181 -5.42 -16.49 18.21
CA LEU A 181 -6.31 -17.06 17.18
C LEU A 181 -5.76 -16.81 15.77
N LEU A 182 -5.36 -15.57 15.48
CA LEU A 182 -4.83 -15.21 14.16
C LEU A 182 -3.53 -15.94 13.86
N GLN A 183 -2.65 -16.09 14.87
CA GLN A 183 -1.38 -16.77 14.69
C GLN A 183 -1.56 -18.28 14.53
N ALA A 184 -2.39 -18.91 15.36
CA ALA A 184 -2.69 -20.34 15.25
C ALA A 184 -3.23 -20.71 13.87
N HIS A 185 -4.12 -19.88 13.32
CA HIS A 185 -4.63 -20.10 11.97
C HIS A 185 -3.53 -19.94 10.91
N LYS A 186 -2.68 -18.89 11.01
CA LYS A 186 -1.54 -18.72 10.09
C LYS A 186 -0.59 -19.91 10.13
N ASP A 187 -0.30 -20.43 11.31
CA ASP A 187 0.58 -21.58 11.50
C ASP A 187 -0.05 -22.84 10.89
N MET A 188 -1.36 -23.03 11.04
CA MET A 188 -2.10 -24.10 10.37
C MET A 188 -2.02 -23.96 8.84
N LEU A 189 -2.24 -22.76 8.30
CA LEU A 189 -2.16 -22.51 6.85
C LEU A 189 -0.74 -22.76 6.30
N ALA A 190 0.28 -22.43 7.09
CA ALA A 190 1.68 -22.67 6.76
C ALA A 190 2.04 -24.17 6.81
N ALA A 191 1.57 -24.90 7.82
CA ALA A 191 1.74 -26.33 7.93
C ALA A 191 1.04 -27.08 6.78
N GLU A 192 -0.17 -26.68 6.40
CA GLU A 192 -0.90 -27.23 5.25
C GLU A 192 -0.19 -26.91 3.92
N ALA A 193 0.41 -25.73 3.80
CA ALA A 193 1.21 -25.39 2.64
C ALA A 193 2.49 -26.23 2.56
N ALA A 194 3.17 -26.44 3.70
CA ALA A 194 4.37 -27.26 3.79
C ALA A 194 4.09 -28.75 3.53
N SER A 195 2.96 -29.28 3.99
CA SER A 195 2.58 -30.68 3.75
C SER A 195 2.22 -30.99 2.30
N ARG A 196 1.91 -29.96 1.49
CA ARG A 196 1.67 -30.06 0.05
C ARG A 196 2.92 -29.86 -0.81
N GLN A 197 4.04 -29.47 -0.22
CA GLN A 197 5.29 -29.30 -0.94
C GLN A 197 6.01 -30.64 -1.08
N THR A 198 6.46 -30.93 -2.29
CA THR A 198 7.37 -32.06 -2.53
C THR A 198 8.71 -31.80 -1.83
N PRO A 199 9.50 -32.85 -1.50
CA PRO A 199 10.83 -32.68 -0.90
C PRO A 199 11.75 -31.74 -1.69
N GLU A 200 11.62 -31.72 -3.01
CA GLU A 200 12.34 -30.80 -3.91
C GLU A 200 11.90 -29.34 -3.73
N ALA A 201 10.60 -29.07 -3.58
CA ALA A 201 10.09 -27.72 -3.34
C ALA A 201 10.52 -27.17 -1.97
N LEU A 202 10.64 -28.04 -0.95
CA LEU A 202 11.19 -27.66 0.36
C LEU A 202 12.69 -27.33 0.27
N ALA A 203 13.47 -28.11 -0.48
CA ALA A 203 14.89 -27.84 -0.71
C ALA A 203 15.12 -26.53 -1.48
N GLU A 204 14.29 -26.24 -2.48
CA GLU A 204 14.38 -24.99 -3.24
C GLU A 204 13.93 -23.76 -2.42
N ALA A 205 12.92 -23.91 -1.56
CA ALA A 205 12.50 -22.88 -0.62
C ALA A 205 13.60 -22.55 0.40
N GLU A 206 14.28 -23.56 0.95
CA GLU A 206 15.40 -23.39 1.88
C GLU A 206 16.60 -22.73 1.19
N GLN A 207 16.93 -23.15 -0.04
CA GLN A 207 17.95 -22.47 -0.85
C GLN A 207 17.60 -21.01 -1.13
N ARG A 208 16.33 -20.70 -1.44
CA ARG A 208 15.87 -19.32 -1.63
C ARG A 208 15.98 -18.50 -0.34
N LYS A 209 15.67 -19.08 0.82
CA LYS A 209 15.81 -18.43 2.12
C LYS A 209 17.27 -18.11 2.42
N GLN A 210 18.18 -19.08 2.23
CA GLN A 210 19.62 -18.88 2.38
C GLN A 210 20.16 -17.81 1.43
N ARG A 211 19.74 -17.81 0.15
CA ARG A 211 20.12 -16.75 -0.81
C ARG A 211 19.62 -15.37 -0.39
N ARG A 212 18.42 -15.25 0.16
CA ARG A 212 17.89 -13.98 0.67
C ARG A 212 18.65 -13.50 1.90
N GLU A 213 19.02 -14.39 2.81
CA GLU A 213 19.82 -14.04 3.98
C GLU A 213 21.24 -13.63 3.59
N ALA A 214 21.86 -14.33 2.64
CA ALA A 214 23.15 -13.94 2.05
C ALA A 214 23.07 -12.58 1.35
N ALA A 215 22.05 -12.33 0.54
CA ALA A 215 21.85 -11.05 -0.14
C ALA A 215 21.62 -9.89 0.85
N LYS A 216 20.89 -10.13 1.95
CA LYS A 216 20.72 -9.13 3.03
C LYS A 216 22.03 -8.83 3.75
N ALA A 217 22.84 -9.86 4.02
CA ALA A 217 24.16 -9.69 4.61
C ALA A 217 25.09 -8.90 3.68
N GLU A 218 25.10 -9.20 2.38
CA GLU A 218 25.85 -8.45 1.37
C GLU A 218 25.38 -7.00 1.25
N ALA A 219 24.06 -6.75 1.23
CA ALA A 219 23.51 -5.41 1.18
C ALA A 219 23.94 -4.57 2.40
N LYS A 220 23.91 -5.15 3.60
CA LYS A 220 24.37 -4.48 4.83
C LYS A 220 25.87 -4.17 4.80
N VAL A 221 26.68 -5.06 4.21
CA VAL A 221 28.11 -4.80 4.01
C VAL A 221 28.32 -3.66 3.00
N ARG A 222 27.59 -3.65 1.89
CA ARG A 222 27.65 -2.57 0.89
C ARG A 222 27.24 -1.23 1.49
N GLU A 223 26.18 -1.20 2.30
CA GLU A 223 25.73 0.00 2.99
C GLU A 223 26.78 0.51 4.00
N SER A 224 27.43 -0.39 4.74
CA SER A 224 28.53 -0.03 5.64
C SER A 224 29.76 0.50 4.90
N ILE A 225 30.06 0.00 3.70
CA ILE A 225 31.16 0.51 2.86
C ILE A 225 30.79 1.88 2.30
N ALA A 226 29.59 2.02 1.74
CA ALA A 226 29.10 3.28 1.19
C ALA A 226 29.06 4.38 2.26
N GLY A 227 28.54 4.09 3.46
CA GLY A 227 28.54 5.04 4.58
C GLY A 227 29.95 5.40 5.06
N GLY A 228 30.91 4.48 5.01
CA GLY A 228 32.31 4.76 5.30
C GLY A 228 32.99 5.67 4.26
N ILE A 229 32.64 5.50 2.98
CA ILE A 229 33.11 6.36 1.87
C ILE A 229 32.50 7.75 1.97
N ASP A 230 31.18 7.85 2.21
CA ASP A 230 30.49 9.14 2.34
C ASP A 230 30.99 9.94 3.54
N ALA A 231 31.28 9.28 4.67
CA ALA A 231 31.91 9.92 5.82
C ALA A 231 33.33 10.42 5.52
N ALA A 232 34.13 9.63 4.80
CA ALA A 232 35.50 10.01 4.42
C ALA A 232 35.54 11.18 3.41
N LEU A 233 34.56 11.25 2.50
CA LEU A 233 34.43 12.32 1.51
C LEU A 233 33.79 13.59 2.10
N GLY A 234 32.85 13.46 3.04
CA GLY A 234 32.19 14.59 3.69
C GLY A 234 33.11 15.45 4.56
N ASP A 235 34.12 14.84 5.18
CA ASP A 235 35.06 15.53 6.08
C ASP A 235 36.34 16.03 5.37
N ASN A 236 36.48 15.85 4.05
CA ASN A 236 37.64 16.27 3.26
C ASN A 236 39.00 15.70 3.78
N LEU A 237 38.95 14.59 4.53
CA LEU A 237 40.09 14.03 5.26
C LEU A 237 41.02 13.17 4.39
N LEU A 238 40.56 12.67 3.24
CA LEU A 238 41.31 11.73 2.40
C LEU A 238 41.14 12.04 0.92
N ASN A 239 42.23 11.87 0.16
CA ASN A 239 42.18 11.99 -1.29
C ASN A 239 41.53 10.74 -1.93
N PRO A 240 41.03 10.82 -3.18
CA PRO A 240 40.35 9.70 -3.83
C PRO A 240 41.17 8.41 -3.97
N ALA A 241 42.50 8.50 -4.03
CA ALA A 241 43.38 7.34 -4.10
C ALA A 241 43.50 6.63 -2.73
N GLU A 242 43.48 7.38 -1.63
CA GLU A 242 43.47 6.84 -0.26
C GLU A 242 42.13 6.18 0.08
N VAL A 243 41.02 6.73 -0.41
CA VAL A 243 39.68 6.12 -0.29
C VAL A 243 39.64 4.77 -1.02
N MET A 244 40.21 4.69 -2.22
CA MET A 244 40.31 3.44 -2.99
C MET A 244 41.14 2.37 -2.26
N GLN A 245 42.26 2.73 -1.66
CA GLN A 245 43.08 1.79 -0.87
C GLN A 245 42.35 1.27 0.37
N LEU A 246 41.52 2.11 1.02
CA LEU A 246 40.67 1.70 2.15
C LEU A 246 39.58 0.71 1.71
N VAL A 247 38.93 0.97 0.57
CA VAL A 247 37.92 0.08 -0.02
C VAL A 247 38.52 -1.26 -0.42
N GLU A 248 39.69 -1.26 -1.07
CA GLU A 248 40.43 -2.47 -1.44
C GLU A 248 40.87 -3.28 -0.21
N LYS A 249 41.39 -2.62 0.83
CA LYS A 249 41.79 -3.26 2.08
C LYS A 249 40.59 -3.86 2.84
N ALA A 250 39.45 -3.15 2.86
CA ALA A 250 38.23 -3.63 3.50
C ALA A 250 37.60 -4.81 2.75
N ALA A 251 37.63 -4.78 1.41
CA ALA A 251 37.14 -5.87 0.57
C ALA A 251 38.01 -7.12 0.67
N ALA A 252 39.34 -6.96 0.66
CA ALA A 252 40.30 -8.04 0.86
C ALA A 252 40.16 -8.71 2.24
N ALA A 253 40.02 -7.91 3.31
CA ALA A 253 39.83 -8.42 4.67
C ALA A 253 38.53 -9.22 4.83
N ARG A 254 37.50 -8.94 4.01
CA ARG A 254 36.18 -9.58 4.07
C ARG A 254 35.92 -10.58 2.93
N LYS A 255 36.95 -10.89 2.11
CA LYS A 255 36.86 -11.78 0.92
C LYS A 255 35.75 -11.40 -0.07
N VAL A 256 35.45 -10.11 -0.20
CA VAL A 256 34.46 -9.60 -1.16
C VAL A 256 35.19 -9.22 -2.44
N LYS A 257 34.74 -9.73 -3.59
CA LYS A 257 35.32 -9.37 -4.89
C LYS A 257 34.83 -7.97 -5.27
N LEU A 258 35.75 -7.01 -5.37
CA LEU A 258 35.40 -5.67 -5.86
C LEU A 258 35.06 -5.73 -7.35
N PRO A 259 34.11 -4.90 -7.83
CA PRO A 259 33.93 -4.69 -9.26
C PRO A 259 35.26 -4.19 -9.84
N ASN A 260 35.71 -4.79 -10.94
CA ASN A 260 37.01 -4.50 -11.54
C ASN A 260 37.14 -2.99 -11.77
N VAL A 261 37.99 -2.34 -10.99
CA VAL A 261 38.16 -0.88 -11.01
C VAL A 261 39.05 -0.54 -12.20
N GLY A 262 38.37 -0.18 -13.29
CA GLY A 262 38.91 -0.02 -14.62
C GLY A 262 37.73 -0.15 -15.57
N ALA A 263 36.83 0.83 -15.49
CA ALA A 263 35.62 0.86 -16.29
C ALA A 263 35.99 0.95 -17.78
N ASP A 264 36.04 -0.22 -18.44
CA ASP A 264 36.04 -0.29 -19.89
C ASP A 264 34.65 0.18 -20.36
N PRO A 265 34.55 1.35 -21.04
CA PRO A 265 33.28 1.93 -21.46
C PRO A 265 32.46 0.99 -22.36
N SER A 266 33.12 0.00 -22.99
CA SER A 266 32.49 -0.98 -23.86
C SER A 266 31.80 -2.15 -23.11
N ARG A 267 31.99 -2.26 -21.80
CA ARG A 267 31.52 -3.40 -20.98
C ARG A 267 30.63 -3.01 -19.79
N LEU A 268 30.36 -1.72 -19.62
CA LEU A 268 29.49 -1.21 -18.56
C LEU A 268 28.02 -1.51 -18.84
N THR A 269 27.30 -2.02 -17.85
CA THR A 269 25.84 -2.06 -17.91
C THR A 269 25.25 -0.66 -17.67
N PRO A 270 24.02 -0.37 -18.16
CA PRO A 270 23.42 0.97 -18.03
C PRO A 270 23.27 1.45 -16.57
N ASP A 271 23.02 0.53 -15.65
CA ASP A 271 22.84 0.87 -14.24
C ASP A 271 24.18 1.16 -13.53
N GLU A 272 25.25 0.47 -13.91
CA GLU A 272 26.61 0.75 -13.43
C GLU A 272 27.13 2.09 -13.97
N ALA A 273 26.82 2.42 -15.22
CA ALA A 273 27.15 3.71 -15.82
C ALA A 273 26.43 4.88 -15.12
N ARG A 274 25.16 4.70 -14.71
CA ARG A 274 24.41 5.70 -13.93
C ARG A 274 24.98 5.89 -12.53
N ALA A 275 25.33 4.80 -11.85
CA ALA A 275 25.94 4.87 -10.53
C ALA A 275 27.31 5.56 -10.59
N PHE A 276 28.11 5.27 -11.61
CA PHE A 276 29.39 5.92 -11.86
C PHE A 276 29.23 7.42 -12.18
N ALA A 277 28.31 7.77 -13.08
CA ALA A 277 28.02 9.17 -13.40
C ALA A 277 27.49 9.95 -12.20
N ALA A 278 26.63 9.36 -11.38
CA ALA A 278 26.12 9.97 -10.16
C ALA A 278 27.26 10.23 -9.14
N ALA A 279 28.18 9.28 -8.98
CA ALA A 279 29.36 9.42 -8.14
C ALA A 279 30.31 10.52 -8.65
N MET A 280 30.53 10.63 -9.96
CA MET A 280 31.36 11.70 -10.53
C MET A 280 30.72 13.09 -10.40
N ASN A 281 29.38 13.17 -10.54
CA ASN A 281 28.63 14.42 -10.39
C ASN A 281 28.62 14.88 -8.92
N ALA A 282 28.52 13.94 -7.98
CA ALA A 282 28.64 14.21 -6.54
C ALA A 282 30.04 14.73 -6.16
N ALA A 283 31.09 14.26 -6.85
CA ALA A 283 32.48 14.67 -6.62
C ALA A 283 32.87 16.03 -7.28
N LYS A 284 31.94 16.73 -7.94
CA LYS A 284 32.17 18.01 -8.66
C LYS A 284 33.39 18.01 -9.60
N ASN A 285 33.71 16.87 -10.20
CA ASN A 285 34.91 16.67 -11.01
C ASN A 285 34.60 16.82 -12.52
N TYR A 286 34.39 18.06 -12.99
CA TYR A 286 34.03 18.34 -14.39
C TYR A 286 35.21 18.27 -15.38
N VAL A 287 36.42 17.92 -14.95
CA VAL A 287 37.63 17.95 -15.80
C VAL A 287 37.93 16.59 -16.46
N ALA A 288 37.26 15.51 -16.05
CA ALA A 288 37.53 14.16 -16.59
C ALA A 288 36.55 13.68 -17.69
N VAL A 289 35.64 14.55 -18.16
CA VAL A 289 34.78 14.25 -19.33
C VAL A 289 35.18 15.14 -20.50
N ARG A 290 36.28 14.75 -21.15
CA ARG A 290 36.56 14.98 -22.57
C ARG A 290 37.38 13.83 -23.11
#